data_AF-A0A5M3PRV6-F1
#
_entry.id   AF-A0A5M3PRV6-F1
#
_cell.length_a   1.000
_cell.length_b   1.000
_cell.length_c   1.000
_cell.angle_alpha   90.00
_cell.angle_beta   90.00
_cell.angle_gamma   90.00
#
_symmetry.space_group_name_H-M   'P 1'
#
loop_
_entity.id
_entity.type
_entity.pdbx_description
1 polymer ?
#
loop_
_entity_poly.entity_id
_entity_poly.type
_entity_poly.pdbx_seq_one_letter_code
_entity_poly.pdbx_strand_id
1 'polypeptide(L)'
;MSFSNGLISFLRHYGPIPAGDNMYDELIQTEIERHGIEPAIQIEPARSSKVEENFESAEPRNIILTGTAGDGKTFHCRQAWSALGGDSNQWNAGEKVVSLTLPASGKKLTIVKDLSELTPEEKTNVLADLASSVAGRDTETVYLVAANDGQLLASWRDWSDSQGDEEHKIFKIVEDMLVEERTKDPALNLRLYNLSRLDASEHFYELIEQVVEHPQWSNCEGCELLKSDGSTTCPIRINRERLRNDGEGAVFRSRLGELMKLGRANRMHIPIRDLLLLSVNIILGDRKNGRVLLTCRAAQNRAKNEDYRLTNPYANVFGANLPERQRQQYQVFNILEAFGIGRETDNKFDNLLIYGSYNDSKLYTEFVSNDSYYGARAYEPFLRDYLEGAREDINEFMRALSRQRQRLFFSLPVESSLNPWRLTVYQASGQFLEFIANLKGTGDTSRTRELLVRGLNRTFCGMMIDEGTQLYLASSGGDGRGRIASLLNYDLPTTKNRRDPYLNFALASDEATPCLQIVDPTADGDGVVDSLNLQLTHFEYLIRVASGSLPASFSRQCNEDFLDFKLRLITRLDHLIGEEPSHGEINLQALTVDERGRAHPDNVRIRVDS
;
A
#
# COMPACT_ATOMS: atom_id res chain seq x y z
N MET A 1 29.53 -28.70 -18.70
CA MET A 1 28.17 -28.19 -18.98
C MET A 1 27.79 -27.27 -17.81
N SER A 2 27.28 -26.06 -18.05
CA SER A 2 26.90 -25.20 -16.92
C SER A 2 25.60 -25.72 -16.31
N PHE A 3 25.63 -26.03 -15.01
CA PHE A 3 24.46 -26.37 -14.23
C PHE A 3 23.33 -25.34 -14.42
N SER A 4 22.08 -25.78 -14.62
CA SER A 4 20.93 -24.92 -14.86
C SER A 4 19.67 -25.46 -14.16
N ASN A 5 18.91 -24.57 -13.51
CA ASN A 5 17.63 -24.90 -12.89
C ASN A 5 16.47 -24.31 -13.72
N GLY A 6 15.47 -25.15 -14.05
CA GLY A 6 14.25 -24.76 -14.76
C GLY A 6 13.44 -23.70 -14.01
N LEU A 7 13.34 -23.79 -12.69
CA LEU A 7 12.67 -22.80 -11.84
C LEU A 7 13.25 -21.39 -12.02
N ILE A 8 14.58 -21.28 -12.06
CA ILE A 8 15.25 -19.97 -12.28
C ILE A 8 14.93 -19.43 -13.67
N SER A 9 14.78 -20.29 -14.68
CA SER A 9 14.41 -19.87 -16.03
C SER A 9 12.95 -19.40 -16.08
N PHE A 10 12.06 -20.15 -15.43
CA PHE A 10 10.64 -19.80 -15.28
C PHE A 10 10.45 -18.48 -14.54
N LEU A 11 11.04 -18.30 -13.35
CA LEU A 11 10.89 -17.09 -12.53
C LEU A 11 11.30 -15.82 -13.28
N ARG A 12 12.27 -15.89 -14.20
CA ARG A 12 12.70 -14.72 -14.98
C ARG A 12 11.59 -14.12 -15.85
N HIS A 13 10.55 -14.88 -16.19
CA HIS A 13 9.39 -14.37 -16.94
C HIS A 13 8.52 -13.42 -16.12
N TYR A 14 8.59 -13.46 -14.79
CA TYR A 14 7.91 -12.51 -13.91
C TYR A 14 8.74 -11.26 -13.62
N GLY A 15 10.03 -11.24 -13.96
CA GLY A 15 10.90 -10.10 -13.68
C GLY A 15 10.71 -8.93 -14.65
N PRO A 16 11.45 -7.81 -14.46
CA PRO A 16 11.38 -6.63 -15.32
C PRO A 16 12.01 -6.87 -16.71
N ILE A 17 11.27 -7.52 -17.59
CA ILE A 17 11.61 -7.78 -19.01
C ILE A 17 10.76 -6.91 -19.96
N PRO A 18 11.19 -6.69 -21.22
CA PRO A 18 10.46 -5.84 -22.17
C PRO A 18 9.03 -6.33 -22.46
N ALA A 19 8.11 -5.39 -22.70
CA ALA A 19 6.67 -5.63 -22.74
C ALA A 19 6.15 -6.64 -23.79
N GLY A 20 6.91 -6.96 -24.84
CA GLY A 20 6.56 -8.02 -25.78
C GLY A 20 6.69 -9.44 -25.21
N ASP A 21 7.48 -9.58 -24.13
CA ASP A 21 7.68 -10.82 -23.38
C ASP A 21 6.90 -10.82 -22.04
N ASN A 22 6.11 -9.78 -21.76
CA ASN A 22 5.31 -9.68 -20.54
C ASN A 22 4.12 -10.66 -20.61
N MET A 23 4.03 -11.54 -19.61
CA MET A 23 3.07 -12.65 -19.54
C MET A 23 1.60 -12.20 -19.54
N TYR A 24 0.87 -12.62 -20.57
CA TYR A 24 -0.56 -12.92 -20.50
C TYR A 24 -0.76 -14.29 -19.85
N ASP A 25 -1.94 -14.54 -19.29
CA ASP A 25 -2.27 -15.78 -18.57
C ASP A 25 -2.00 -17.06 -19.40
N GLU A 26 -2.10 -16.97 -20.73
CA GLU A 26 -1.80 -18.04 -21.69
C GLU A 26 -0.29 -18.36 -21.80
N LEU A 27 0.57 -17.34 -21.76
CA LEU A 27 2.03 -17.52 -21.79
C LEU A 27 2.52 -18.19 -20.50
N ILE A 28 1.85 -17.93 -19.37
CA ILE A 28 2.15 -18.55 -18.08
C ILE A 28 1.98 -20.07 -18.13
N GLN A 29 0.86 -20.54 -18.66
CA GLN A 29 0.58 -21.98 -18.75
C GLN A 29 1.60 -22.69 -19.64
N THR A 30 1.92 -22.09 -20.78
CA THR A 30 2.92 -22.62 -21.70
C THR A 30 4.29 -22.76 -21.03
N GLU A 31 4.71 -21.77 -20.24
CA GLU A 31 6.00 -21.80 -19.54
C GLU A 31 6.01 -22.73 -18.30
N ILE A 32 4.88 -22.90 -17.63
CA ILE A 32 4.70 -23.93 -16.57
C ILE A 32 4.94 -25.32 -17.16
N GLU A 33 4.27 -25.65 -18.27
CA GLU A 33 4.42 -26.94 -18.95
C GLU A 33 5.84 -27.15 -19.46
N ARG A 34 6.40 -26.13 -20.13
CA ARG A 34 7.75 -26.17 -20.72
C ARG A 34 8.84 -26.43 -19.69
N HIS A 35 8.71 -25.83 -18.50
CA HIS A 35 9.69 -25.98 -17.43
C HIS A 35 9.32 -27.04 -16.39
N GLY A 36 8.17 -27.70 -16.54
CA GLY A 36 7.66 -28.72 -15.62
C GLY A 36 7.52 -28.17 -14.20
N ILE A 37 6.94 -26.98 -14.05
CA ILE A 37 6.83 -26.31 -12.74
C ILE A 37 5.72 -26.95 -11.92
N GLU A 38 6.09 -27.54 -10.78
CA GLU A 38 5.16 -28.20 -9.86
C GLU A 38 5.57 -27.95 -8.39
N PRO A 39 4.66 -27.43 -7.53
CA PRO A 39 3.34 -26.87 -7.87
C PRO A 39 3.48 -25.57 -8.68
N ALA A 40 2.46 -25.21 -9.47
CA ALA A 40 2.44 -23.88 -10.09
C ALA A 40 2.44 -22.79 -9.01
N ILE A 41 3.19 -21.70 -9.23
CA ILE A 41 3.10 -20.53 -8.37
C ILE A 41 1.73 -19.90 -8.61
N GLN A 42 0.84 -20.05 -7.64
CA GLN A 42 -0.55 -19.63 -7.72
C GLN A 42 -0.85 -18.71 -6.57
N ILE A 43 -1.39 -17.55 -6.87
CA ILE A 43 -2.02 -16.76 -5.83
C ILE A 43 -3.41 -17.34 -5.72
N GLU A 44 -3.77 -17.87 -4.56
CA GLU A 44 -5.19 -18.06 -4.24
C GLU A 44 -5.81 -16.67 -4.28
N PRO A 45 -6.56 -16.33 -5.33
CA PRO A 45 -6.96 -14.96 -5.50
C PRO A 45 -8.00 -14.66 -4.42
N ALA A 46 -7.83 -13.56 -3.67
CA ALA A 46 -8.77 -13.28 -2.61
C ALA A 46 -10.20 -13.24 -3.15
N ARG A 47 -11.10 -13.87 -2.40
CA ARG A 47 -12.53 -14.00 -2.74
C ARG A 47 -12.83 -14.98 -3.88
N SER A 48 -11.88 -15.79 -4.36
CA SER A 48 -12.18 -16.85 -5.34
C SER A 48 -13.19 -17.85 -4.82
N SER A 49 -13.03 -18.29 -3.56
CA SER A 49 -14.05 -19.10 -2.88
C SER A 49 -15.41 -18.41 -2.86
N LYS A 50 -15.48 -17.08 -2.63
CA LYS A 50 -16.75 -16.33 -2.62
C LYS A 50 -17.38 -16.19 -4.01
N VAL A 51 -16.58 -16.18 -5.07
CA VAL A 51 -17.04 -16.17 -6.46
C VAL A 51 -17.61 -17.54 -6.81
N GLU A 52 -16.88 -18.61 -6.49
CA GLU A 52 -17.29 -20.00 -6.67
C GLU A 52 -18.57 -20.30 -5.87
N GLU A 53 -18.56 -20.07 -4.55
CA GLU A 53 -19.72 -20.24 -3.65
C GLU A 53 -20.97 -19.50 -4.14
N ASN A 54 -20.81 -18.31 -4.75
CA ASN A 54 -21.94 -17.57 -5.30
C ASN A 54 -22.57 -18.28 -6.50
N PHE A 55 -21.77 -18.85 -7.39
CA PHE A 55 -22.27 -19.52 -8.60
C PHE A 55 -22.66 -20.99 -8.37
N GLU A 56 -22.17 -21.59 -7.29
CA GLU A 56 -22.65 -22.88 -6.78
C GLU A 56 -23.95 -22.77 -5.96
N SER A 57 -24.38 -21.56 -5.62
CA SER A 57 -25.65 -21.30 -4.94
C SER A 57 -26.86 -21.62 -5.83
N ALA A 58 -27.98 -22.01 -5.20
CA ALA A 58 -29.28 -22.13 -5.87
C ALA A 58 -29.80 -20.78 -6.40
N GLU A 59 -29.42 -19.68 -5.73
CA GLU A 59 -29.77 -18.31 -6.13
C GLU A 59 -28.48 -17.50 -6.33
N PRO A 60 -27.81 -17.65 -7.49
CA PRO A 60 -26.59 -16.91 -7.78
C PRO A 60 -26.90 -15.44 -8.09
N ARG A 61 -25.99 -14.54 -7.68
CA ARG A 61 -26.03 -13.13 -8.05
C ARG A 61 -25.03 -12.82 -9.16
N ASN A 62 -25.23 -11.70 -9.85
CA ASN A 62 -24.22 -11.17 -10.76
C ASN A 62 -22.96 -10.77 -9.98
N ILE A 63 -21.80 -10.96 -10.58
CA ILE A 63 -20.51 -10.55 -10.03
C ILE A 63 -19.78 -9.66 -11.03
N ILE A 64 -19.30 -8.53 -10.56
CA ILE A 64 -18.35 -7.70 -11.29
C ILE A 64 -17.03 -7.69 -10.53
N LEU A 65 -15.96 -8.11 -11.19
CA LEU A 65 -14.59 -8.02 -10.72
C LEU A 65 -13.93 -6.79 -11.34
N THR A 66 -13.69 -5.77 -10.51
CA THR A 66 -12.97 -4.56 -10.91
C THR A 66 -11.55 -4.55 -10.36
N GLY A 67 -10.72 -3.59 -10.77
CA GLY A 67 -9.31 -3.48 -10.38
C GLY A 67 -8.45 -2.97 -11.54
N THR A 68 -7.15 -2.80 -11.32
CA THR A 68 -6.20 -2.34 -12.33
C THR A 68 -5.60 -3.51 -13.12
N ALA A 69 -4.80 -3.19 -14.14
CA ALA A 69 -4.07 -4.20 -14.90
C ALA A 69 -3.07 -4.93 -13.99
N GLY A 70 -3.09 -6.26 -13.99
CA GLY A 70 -2.21 -7.09 -13.16
C GLY A 70 -2.81 -7.59 -11.84
N ASP A 71 -4.07 -7.24 -11.52
CA ASP A 71 -4.79 -7.72 -10.33
C ASP A 71 -5.38 -9.14 -10.48
N GLY A 72 -5.20 -9.78 -11.63
CA GLY A 72 -5.64 -11.16 -11.84
C GLY A 72 -7.13 -11.33 -12.12
N LYS A 73 -7.87 -10.30 -12.58
CA LYS A 73 -9.29 -10.41 -12.94
C LYS A 73 -9.59 -11.59 -13.88
N THR A 74 -8.85 -11.69 -14.99
CA THR A 74 -8.99 -12.79 -15.97
C THR A 74 -8.63 -14.15 -15.36
N PHE A 75 -7.67 -14.19 -14.44
CA PHE A 75 -7.32 -15.41 -13.70
C PHE A 75 -8.49 -15.89 -12.84
N HIS A 76 -9.18 -14.99 -12.10
CA HIS A 76 -10.37 -15.34 -11.33
C HIS A 76 -11.48 -15.90 -12.22
N CYS A 77 -11.70 -15.28 -13.38
CA CYS A 77 -12.68 -15.78 -14.34
C CYS A 77 -12.33 -17.19 -14.84
N ARG A 78 -11.03 -17.49 -15.07
CA ARG A 78 -10.57 -18.83 -15.47
C ARG A 78 -10.74 -19.85 -14.34
N GLN A 79 -10.41 -19.48 -13.11
CA GLN A 79 -10.56 -20.37 -11.95
C GLN A 79 -12.04 -20.74 -11.75
N ALA A 80 -12.92 -19.73 -11.76
CA ALA A 80 -14.38 -19.96 -11.70
C ALA A 80 -14.86 -20.83 -12.86
N TRP A 81 -14.39 -20.60 -14.09
CA TRP A 81 -14.71 -21.44 -15.25
C TRP A 81 -14.32 -22.90 -15.04
N SER A 82 -13.09 -23.15 -14.58
CA SER A 82 -12.58 -24.50 -14.34
C SER A 82 -13.30 -25.19 -13.18
N ALA A 83 -13.56 -24.48 -12.09
CA ALA A 83 -14.24 -25.02 -10.91
C ALA A 83 -15.70 -25.41 -11.22
N LEU A 84 -16.39 -24.62 -12.06
CA LEU A 84 -17.77 -24.85 -12.47
C LEU A 84 -17.92 -25.87 -13.63
N GLY A 85 -16.83 -26.55 -14.01
CA GLY A 85 -16.84 -27.63 -15.01
C GLY A 85 -16.76 -27.15 -16.47
N GLY A 86 -16.29 -25.93 -16.72
CA GLY A 86 -16.06 -25.40 -18.05
C GLY A 86 -14.91 -26.09 -18.80
N ASP A 87 -15.02 -26.19 -20.13
CA ASP A 87 -13.99 -26.80 -20.98
C ASP A 87 -12.77 -25.88 -21.14
N SER A 88 -11.58 -26.39 -20.86
CA SER A 88 -10.32 -25.65 -21.00
C SER A 88 -10.02 -25.30 -22.45
N ASN A 89 -10.45 -26.10 -23.42
CA ASN A 89 -10.25 -25.80 -24.83
C ASN A 89 -11.09 -24.60 -25.28
N GLN A 90 -12.34 -24.51 -24.80
CA GLN A 90 -13.19 -23.36 -25.05
C GLN A 90 -12.61 -22.08 -24.42
N TRP A 91 -12.05 -22.17 -23.22
CA TRP A 91 -11.37 -21.04 -22.60
C TRP A 91 -10.18 -20.56 -23.46
N ASN A 92 -9.37 -21.49 -23.96
CA ASN A 92 -8.17 -21.20 -24.73
C ASN A 92 -8.42 -20.89 -26.22
N ALA A 93 -9.68 -20.95 -26.68
CA ALA A 93 -10.05 -20.67 -28.07
C ALA A 93 -9.98 -19.17 -28.45
N GLY A 94 -9.64 -18.29 -27.51
CA GLY A 94 -9.55 -16.83 -27.72
C GLY A 94 -10.91 -16.11 -27.72
N GLU A 95 -12.01 -16.79 -27.36
CA GLU A 95 -13.31 -16.15 -27.20
C GLU A 95 -13.28 -15.14 -26.04
N LYS A 96 -13.75 -13.90 -26.27
CA LYS A 96 -13.79 -12.83 -25.26
C LYS A 96 -14.86 -13.05 -24.17
N VAL A 97 -15.92 -13.76 -24.55
CA VAL A 97 -17.06 -14.09 -23.69
C VAL A 97 -17.31 -15.59 -23.81
N VAL A 98 -17.42 -16.26 -22.66
CA VAL A 98 -17.73 -17.70 -22.59
C VAL A 98 -18.97 -17.91 -21.73
N SER A 99 -19.66 -19.03 -21.91
CA SER A 99 -20.85 -19.33 -21.11
C SER A 99 -21.01 -20.81 -20.80
N LEU A 100 -21.54 -21.11 -19.62
CA LEU A 100 -21.87 -22.47 -19.18
C LEU A 100 -23.19 -22.46 -18.38
N THR A 101 -23.80 -23.62 -18.23
CA THR A 101 -24.98 -23.78 -17.36
C THR A 101 -24.53 -24.12 -15.95
N LEU A 102 -25.02 -23.38 -14.96
CA LEU A 102 -24.67 -23.59 -13.56
C LEU A 102 -25.30 -24.89 -13.04
N PRO A 103 -24.52 -25.80 -12.45
CA PRO A 103 -25.02 -27.11 -12.02
C PRO A 103 -26.13 -27.03 -10.96
N ALA A 104 -26.02 -26.09 -10.02
CA ALA A 104 -26.92 -26.00 -8.86
C ALA A 104 -28.22 -25.25 -9.14
N SER A 105 -28.16 -24.15 -9.90
CA SER A 105 -29.31 -23.28 -10.17
C SER A 105 -29.96 -23.52 -11.53
N GLY A 106 -29.27 -24.18 -12.46
CA GLY A 106 -29.72 -24.34 -13.86
C GLY A 106 -29.65 -23.07 -14.70
N LYS A 107 -29.27 -21.92 -14.11
CA LYS A 107 -29.12 -20.65 -14.81
C LYS A 107 -27.92 -20.65 -15.75
N LYS A 108 -27.95 -19.80 -16.78
CA LYS A 108 -26.80 -19.58 -17.66
C LYS A 108 -25.83 -18.58 -17.02
N LEU A 109 -24.59 -18.99 -16.81
CA LEU A 109 -23.49 -18.08 -16.45
C LEU A 109 -22.81 -17.58 -17.72
N THR A 110 -22.76 -16.26 -17.90
CA THR A 110 -21.99 -15.59 -18.94
C THR A 110 -20.77 -14.91 -18.33
N ILE A 111 -19.57 -15.27 -18.77
CA ILE A 111 -18.30 -14.72 -18.28
C ILE A 111 -17.69 -13.82 -19.34
N VAL A 112 -17.49 -12.55 -19.00
CA VAL A 112 -16.77 -11.57 -19.82
C VAL A 112 -15.35 -11.46 -19.28
N LYS A 113 -14.37 -11.98 -20.04
CA LYS A 113 -12.97 -12.16 -19.59
C LYS A 113 -12.23 -10.84 -19.35
N ASP A 114 -12.47 -9.87 -20.23
CA ASP A 114 -11.99 -8.50 -20.10
C ASP A 114 -12.91 -7.58 -20.92
N LEU A 115 -13.62 -6.70 -20.22
CA LEU A 115 -14.52 -5.72 -20.86
C LEU A 115 -13.78 -4.81 -21.84
N SER A 116 -12.47 -4.56 -21.63
CA SER A 116 -11.67 -3.67 -22.47
C SER A 116 -11.45 -4.19 -23.89
N GLU A 117 -11.46 -5.51 -24.07
CA GLU A 117 -11.23 -6.18 -25.35
C GLU A 117 -12.47 -6.21 -26.26
N LEU A 118 -13.64 -5.89 -25.70
CA LEU A 118 -14.88 -5.81 -26.44
C LEU A 118 -14.92 -4.56 -27.33
N THR A 119 -15.44 -4.72 -28.54
CA THR A 119 -15.79 -3.61 -29.43
C THR A 119 -16.92 -2.76 -28.83
N PRO A 120 -17.12 -1.51 -29.28
CA PRO A 120 -18.20 -0.67 -28.77
C PRO A 120 -19.59 -1.33 -28.85
N GLU A 121 -19.89 -2.01 -29.94
CA GLU A 121 -21.15 -2.73 -30.13
C GLU A 121 -21.28 -3.94 -29.17
N GLU A 122 -20.21 -4.73 -29.02
CA GLU A 122 -20.17 -5.82 -28.05
C GLU A 122 -20.38 -5.31 -26.61
N LYS A 123 -19.77 -4.16 -26.25
CA LYS A 123 -19.94 -3.52 -24.94
C LYS A 123 -21.39 -3.09 -24.72
N THR A 124 -22.02 -2.44 -25.70
CA THR A 124 -23.42 -2.01 -25.60
C THR A 124 -24.35 -3.19 -25.32
N ASN A 125 -24.17 -4.30 -26.04
CA ASN A 125 -25.00 -5.50 -25.86
C ASN A 125 -24.76 -6.12 -24.47
N VAL A 126 -23.51 -6.32 -24.08
CA VAL A 126 -23.15 -6.89 -22.77
C VAL A 126 -23.66 -6.02 -21.61
N LEU A 127 -23.54 -4.70 -21.70
CA LEU A 127 -24.01 -3.78 -20.66
C LEU A 127 -25.54 -3.76 -20.57
N ALA A 128 -26.25 -3.84 -21.70
CA ALA A 128 -27.70 -3.93 -21.71
C ALA A 128 -28.20 -5.20 -20.99
N ASP A 129 -27.62 -6.35 -21.32
CA ASP A 129 -28.02 -7.60 -20.69
C ASP A 129 -27.61 -7.66 -19.21
N LEU A 130 -26.40 -7.16 -18.89
CA LEU A 130 -25.93 -7.06 -17.52
C LEU A 130 -26.83 -6.16 -16.67
N ALA A 131 -27.22 -4.98 -17.17
CA ALA A 131 -28.11 -4.06 -16.46
C ALA A 131 -29.50 -4.69 -16.23
N SER A 132 -30.01 -5.43 -17.22
CA SER A 132 -31.27 -6.18 -17.09
C SER A 132 -31.20 -7.23 -15.98
N SER A 133 -30.14 -8.04 -15.95
CA SER A 133 -29.94 -9.08 -14.92
C SER A 133 -29.66 -8.48 -13.53
N VAL A 134 -28.87 -7.41 -13.45
CA VAL A 134 -28.55 -6.70 -12.20
C VAL A 134 -29.79 -6.05 -11.59
N ALA A 135 -30.69 -5.52 -12.41
CA ALA A 135 -31.99 -4.98 -11.96
C ALA A 135 -33.03 -6.07 -11.65
N GLY A 136 -32.70 -7.35 -11.82
CA GLY A 136 -33.62 -8.47 -11.59
C GLY A 136 -34.71 -8.62 -12.66
N ARG A 137 -34.55 -7.99 -13.83
CA ARG A 137 -35.50 -8.08 -14.96
C ARG A 137 -35.27 -9.37 -15.75
N ASP A 138 -34.01 -9.80 -15.91
CA ASP A 138 -33.64 -11.14 -16.37
C ASP A 138 -33.23 -12.00 -15.17
N THR A 139 -33.83 -13.18 -15.06
CA THR A 139 -33.55 -14.14 -13.97
C THR A 139 -32.93 -15.45 -14.45
N GLU A 140 -32.84 -15.67 -15.77
CA GLU A 140 -32.31 -16.88 -16.39
C GLU A 140 -30.79 -16.81 -16.58
N THR A 141 -30.25 -15.60 -16.77
CA THR A 141 -28.83 -15.36 -16.99
C THR A 141 -28.20 -14.60 -15.82
N VAL A 142 -27.02 -15.06 -15.40
CA VAL A 142 -26.14 -14.34 -14.46
C VAL A 142 -24.78 -14.10 -15.09
N TYR A 143 -24.12 -13.03 -14.65
CA TYR A 143 -22.89 -12.54 -15.25
C TYR A 143 -21.71 -12.57 -14.28
N LEU A 144 -20.53 -12.91 -14.81
CA LEU A 144 -19.23 -12.64 -14.19
C LEU A 144 -18.44 -11.73 -15.13
N VAL A 145 -18.27 -10.46 -14.78
CA VAL A 145 -17.63 -9.47 -15.64
C VAL A 145 -16.33 -8.98 -15.03
N ALA A 146 -15.22 -9.17 -15.75
CA ALA A 146 -13.93 -8.58 -15.42
C ALA A 146 -13.74 -7.26 -16.17
N ALA A 147 -13.49 -6.16 -15.45
CA ALA A 147 -13.30 -4.84 -16.06
C ALA A 147 -12.30 -3.98 -15.27
N ASN A 148 -11.67 -3.01 -15.92
CA ASN A 148 -10.93 -1.96 -15.20
C ASN A 148 -11.90 -0.89 -14.67
N ASP A 149 -11.65 -0.35 -13.47
CA ASP A 149 -12.56 0.61 -12.78
C ASP A 149 -13.02 1.74 -13.71
N GLY A 150 -12.07 2.47 -14.31
CA GLY A 150 -12.39 3.60 -15.18
C GLY A 150 -13.08 3.20 -16.49
N GLN A 151 -12.79 2.01 -17.02
CA GLN A 151 -13.42 1.56 -18.27
C GLN A 151 -14.84 1.05 -18.05
N LEU A 152 -15.09 0.39 -16.91
CA LEU A 152 -16.43 -0.02 -16.50
C LEU A 152 -17.31 1.21 -16.37
N LEU A 153 -16.88 2.20 -15.57
CA LEU A 153 -17.64 3.42 -15.34
C LEU A 153 -17.86 4.23 -16.62
N ALA A 154 -16.83 4.42 -17.44
CA ALA A 154 -16.97 5.14 -18.71
C ALA A 154 -17.95 4.44 -19.66
N SER A 155 -17.78 3.13 -19.87
CA SER A 155 -18.63 2.39 -20.83
C SER A 155 -20.08 2.32 -20.35
N TRP A 156 -20.29 2.12 -19.04
CA TRP A 156 -21.64 2.07 -18.46
C TRP A 156 -22.32 3.44 -18.46
N ARG A 157 -21.58 4.50 -18.16
CA ARG A 157 -22.08 5.88 -18.24
C ARG A 157 -22.57 6.19 -19.66
N ASP A 158 -21.69 6.03 -20.65
CA ASP A 158 -21.98 6.32 -22.05
C ASP A 158 -23.20 5.53 -22.54
N TRP A 159 -23.30 4.25 -22.14
CA TRP A 159 -24.46 3.43 -22.43
C TRP A 159 -25.71 3.98 -21.73
N SER A 160 -25.68 4.21 -20.42
CA SER A 160 -26.85 4.60 -19.63
C SER A 160 -27.44 5.95 -20.05
N ASP A 161 -26.59 6.91 -20.42
CA ASP A 161 -26.99 8.25 -20.88
C ASP A 161 -27.83 8.18 -22.17
N SER A 162 -27.69 7.09 -22.94
CA SER A 162 -28.42 6.86 -24.20
C SER A 162 -29.73 6.07 -24.05
N GLN A 163 -30.02 5.50 -22.87
CA GLN A 163 -31.17 4.59 -22.67
C GLN A 163 -32.33 5.22 -21.87
N GLY A 164 -32.03 6.04 -20.85
CA GLY A 164 -33.04 6.71 -20.02
C GLY A 164 -32.68 6.80 -18.53
N ASP A 165 -33.59 7.41 -17.76
CA ASP A 165 -33.36 7.72 -16.33
C ASP A 165 -33.20 6.47 -15.45
N GLU A 166 -33.89 5.37 -15.75
CA GLU A 166 -33.83 4.15 -14.94
C GLU A 166 -32.48 3.44 -15.09
N GLU A 167 -31.95 3.33 -16.31
CA GLU A 167 -30.63 2.78 -16.60
C GLU A 167 -29.52 3.65 -16.00
N HIS A 168 -29.70 4.98 -16.04
CA HIS A 168 -28.77 5.92 -15.40
C HIS A 168 -28.77 5.80 -13.86
N LYS A 169 -29.92 5.53 -13.23
CA LYS A 169 -29.99 5.23 -11.78
C LYS A 169 -29.19 3.99 -11.41
N ILE A 170 -29.27 2.91 -12.19
CA ILE A 170 -28.48 1.69 -11.96
C ILE A 170 -26.98 2.02 -12.06
N PHE A 171 -26.57 2.77 -13.08
CA PHE A 171 -25.19 3.24 -13.21
C PHE A 171 -24.74 4.03 -11.97
N LYS A 172 -25.57 4.97 -11.48
CA LYS A 172 -25.26 5.76 -10.27
C LYS A 172 -25.08 4.90 -9.03
N ILE A 173 -25.92 3.89 -8.83
CA ILE A 173 -25.74 2.96 -7.71
C ILE A 173 -24.41 2.21 -7.84
N VAL A 174 -24.02 1.76 -9.04
CA VAL A 174 -22.73 1.08 -9.27
C VAL A 174 -21.55 2.03 -9.08
N GLU A 175 -21.67 3.29 -9.50
CA GLU A 175 -20.69 4.35 -9.26
C GLU A 175 -20.49 4.59 -7.76
N ASP A 176 -21.57 4.79 -7.02
CA ASP A 176 -21.55 4.98 -5.57
C ASP A 176 -20.97 3.74 -4.86
N MET A 177 -21.32 2.53 -5.30
CA MET A 177 -20.74 1.30 -4.76
C MET A 177 -19.21 1.23 -4.95
N LEU A 178 -18.65 1.72 -6.06
CA LEU A 178 -17.19 1.77 -6.27
C LEU A 178 -16.51 2.87 -5.44
N VAL A 179 -17.16 4.03 -5.32
CA VAL A 179 -16.64 5.16 -4.55
C VAL A 179 -16.65 4.85 -3.05
N GLU A 180 -17.74 4.29 -2.54
CA GLU A 180 -17.98 3.96 -1.12
C GLU A 180 -17.50 2.55 -0.75
N GLU A 181 -16.92 1.80 -1.70
CA GLU A 181 -16.41 0.44 -1.52
C GLU A 181 -17.46 -0.60 -1.08
N ARG A 182 -18.74 -0.34 -1.39
CA ARG A 182 -19.83 -1.26 -1.06
C ARG A 182 -19.79 -2.47 -1.99
N THR A 183 -19.78 -3.66 -1.39
CA THR A 183 -19.80 -4.91 -2.15
C THR A 183 -21.19 -5.33 -2.61
N LYS A 184 -22.24 -4.77 -1.99
CA LYS A 184 -23.65 -5.08 -2.28
C LYS A 184 -24.49 -3.82 -2.12
N ASP A 185 -25.58 -3.75 -2.88
CA ASP A 185 -26.65 -2.78 -2.70
C ASP A 185 -27.99 -3.53 -2.66
N PRO A 186 -28.91 -3.24 -1.73
CA PRO A 186 -30.21 -3.90 -1.66
C PRO A 186 -31.07 -3.76 -2.93
N ALA A 187 -30.89 -2.69 -3.70
CA ALA A 187 -31.62 -2.42 -4.93
C ALA A 187 -31.14 -3.29 -6.11
N LEU A 188 -29.95 -3.88 -6.02
CA LEU A 188 -29.31 -4.60 -7.13
C LEU A 188 -29.03 -6.07 -6.81
N ASN A 189 -29.29 -6.95 -7.78
CA ASN A 189 -28.86 -8.35 -7.75
C ASN A 189 -27.37 -8.47 -8.16
N LEU A 190 -26.50 -7.77 -7.45
CA LEU A 190 -25.08 -7.61 -7.79
C LEU A 190 -24.17 -7.78 -6.57
N ARG A 191 -23.02 -8.42 -6.78
CA ARG A 191 -21.84 -8.29 -5.93
C ARG A 191 -20.71 -7.61 -6.70
N LEU A 192 -20.19 -6.53 -6.14
CA LEU A 192 -19.10 -5.76 -6.73
C LEU A 192 -17.82 -5.98 -5.93
N TYR A 193 -16.78 -6.51 -6.58
CA TYR A 193 -15.50 -6.81 -5.94
C TYR A 193 -14.38 -6.04 -6.64
N ASN A 194 -13.83 -5.04 -5.95
CA ASN A 194 -12.64 -4.34 -6.42
C ASN A 194 -11.38 -5.08 -5.93
N LEU A 195 -10.69 -5.76 -6.85
CA LEU A 195 -9.47 -6.53 -6.57
C LEU A 195 -8.26 -5.62 -6.28
N SER A 196 -8.29 -4.36 -6.74
CA SER A 196 -7.21 -3.40 -6.44
C SER A 196 -7.16 -2.97 -4.98
N ARG A 197 -8.16 -3.35 -4.19
CA ARG A 197 -8.25 -2.98 -2.77
C ARG A 197 -8.04 -4.17 -1.83
N LEU A 198 -7.55 -5.29 -2.36
CA LEU A 198 -7.15 -6.45 -1.57
C LEU A 198 -5.87 -6.14 -0.77
N ASP A 199 -5.65 -6.84 0.35
CA ASP A 199 -4.48 -6.61 1.19
C ASP A 199 -3.22 -7.13 0.49
N ALA A 200 -2.52 -6.24 -0.23
CA ALA A 200 -1.26 -6.55 -0.89
C ALA A 200 -0.21 -7.11 0.08
N SER A 201 -0.28 -6.78 1.38
CA SER A 201 0.68 -7.28 2.35
C SER A 201 0.46 -8.76 2.68
N GLU A 202 -0.79 -9.23 2.80
CA GLU A 202 -1.10 -10.65 3.02
C GLU A 202 -0.70 -11.49 1.80
N HIS A 203 -1.14 -11.07 0.60
CA HIS A 203 -0.79 -11.74 -0.64
C HIS A 203 0.72 -11.74 -0.89
N PHE A 204 1.43 -10.68 -0.49
CA PHE A 204 2.88 -10.59 -0.64
C PHE A 204 3.60 -11.67 0.17
N TYR A 205 3.18 -11.93 1.41
CA TYR A 205 3.79 -13.00 2.20
C TYR A 205 3.55 -14.36 1.58
N GLU A 206 2.33 -14.67 1.17
CA GLU A 206 1.99 -15.96 0.52
C GLU A 206 2.77 -16.15 -0.77
N LEU A 207 2.85 -15.10 -1.60
CA LEU A 207 3.61 -15.11 -2.84
C LEU A 207 5.10 -15.36 -2.65
N ILE A 208 5.71 -14.63 -1.72
CA ILE A 208 7.12 -14.83 -1.41
C ILE A 208 7.34 -16.25 -0.93
N GLU A 209 6.46 -16.78 -0.08
CA GLU A 209 6.60 -18.15 0.44
C GLU A 209 6.68 -19.16 -0.71
N GLN A 210 5.75 -19.09 -1.66
CA GLN A 210 5.73 -20.00 -2.80
C GLN A 210 6.98 -19.87 -3.68
N VAL A 211 7.52 -18.66 -3.84
CA VAL A 211 8.74 -18.42 -4.62
C VAL A 211 9.97 -18.93 -3.86
N VAL A 212 10.12 -18.62 -2.58
CA VAL A 212 11.34 -18.94 -1.82
C VAL A 212 11.34 -20.39 -1.34
N GLU A 213 10.21 -20.99 -1.00
CA GLU A 213 10.12 -22.39 -0.56
C GLU A 213 9.73 -23.37 -1.67
N HIS A 214 9.74 -22.94 -2.93
CA HIS A 214 9.41 -23.78 -4.07
C HIS A 214 10.20 -25.13 -4.06
N PRO A 215 9.57 -26.31 -4.14
CA PRO A 215 10.24 -27.61 -4.04
C PRO A 215 11.39 -27.80 -5.04
N GLN A 216 11.24 -27.26 -6.25
CA GLN A 216 12.25 -27.31 -7.31
C GLN A 216 13.53 -26.49 -7.03
N TRP A 217 13.67 -25.83 -5.87
CA TRP A 217 14.98 -25.38 -5.39
C TRP A 217 15.92 -26.56 -5.08
N SER A 218 15.40 -27.77 -4.86
CA SER A 218 16.18 -29.02 -4.76
C SER A 218 16.97 -29.32 -6.03
N ASN A 219 16.51 -28.85 -7.20
CA ASN A 219 17.25 -28.91 -8.46
C ASN A 219 18.54 -28.08 -8.44
N CYS A 220 18.90 -27.43 -7.33
CA CYS A 220 20.20 -26.79 -7.12
C CYS A 220 21.20 -27.62 -6.29
N GLU A 221 20.82 -28.79 -5.77
CA GLU A 221 21.67 -29.62 -4.90
C GLU A 221 22.97 -30.08 -5.55
N GLY A 222 22.96 -30.32 -6.88
CA GLY A 222 24.16 -30.67 -7.65
C GLY A 222 25.01 -29.49 -8.11
N CYS A 223 24.73 -28.26 -7.67
CA CYS A 223 25.45 -27.07 -8.11
C CYS A 223 26.77 -26.91 -7.35
N GLU A 224 27.89 -26.71 -8.06
CA GLU A 224 29.23 -26.51 -7.49
C GLU A 224 29.34 -25.30 -6.51
N LEU A 225 28.41 -24.35 -6.62
CA LEU A 225 28.35 -23.18 -5.73
C LEU A 225 27.65 -23.47 -4.39
N LEU A 226 27.03 -24.63 -4.25
CA LEU A 226 26.45 -25.14 -3.01
C LEU A 226 27.42 -26.17 -2.42
N LYS A 227 27.86 -25.91 -1.19
CA LYS A 227 28.77 -26.80 -0.47
C LYS A 227 27.98 -27.87 0.29
N SER A 228 28.67 -28.95 0.64
CA SER A 228 28.10 -30.07 1.40
C SER A 228 27.63 -29.70 2.82
N ASP A 229 28.16 -28.60 3.38
CA ASP A 229 27.75 -28.05 4.67
C ASP A 229 26.49 -27.16 4.59
N GLY A 230 25.88 -27.03 3.40
CA GLY A 230 24.72 -26.18 3.14
C GLY A 230 25.06 -24.72 2.85
N SER A 231 26.32 -24.30 3.03
CA SER A 231 26.74 -22.94 2.68
C SER A 231 26.82 -22.75 1.16
N THR A 232 26.56 -21.54 0.69
CA THR A 232 26.48 -21.22 -0.73
C THR A 232 27.24 -19.94 -1.06
N THR A 233 27.90 -19.93 -2.21
CA THR A 233 28.46 -18.72 -2.85
C THR A 233 27.62 -18.28 -4.05
N CYS A 234 26.54 -18.99 -4.37
CA CYS A 234 25.63 -18.61 -5.44
C CYS A 234 24.82 -17.36 -5.04
N PRO A 235 24.93 -16.21 -5.74
CA PRO A 235 24.19 -15.00 -5.41
C PRO A 235 22.67 -15.18 -5.44
N ILE A 236 22.15 -16.03 -6.34
CA ILE A 236 20.71 -16.35 -6.39
C ILE A 236 20.26 -17.00 -5.08
N ARG A 237 21.02 -17.98 -4.57
CA ARG A 237 20.68 -18.64 -3.31
C ARG A 237 20.89 -17.73 -2.11
N ILE A 238 21.97 -16.94 -2.10
CA ILE A 238 22.21 -15.95 -1.04
C ILE A 238 21.00 -15.01 -0.96
N ASN A 239 20.54 -14.46 -2.09
CA ASN A 239 19.39 -13.55 -2.11
C ASN A 239 18.07 -14.25 -1.73
N ARG A 240 17.88 -15.51 -2.13
CA ARG A 240 16.77 -16.35 -1.67
C ARG A 240 16.79 -16.46 -0.15
N GLU A 241 17.90 -16.87 0.47
CA GLU A 241 18.00 -17.00 1.93
C GLU A 241 17.73 -15.67 2.64
N ARG A 242 18.18 -14.54 2.07
CA ARG A 242 17.84 -13.20 2.60
C ARG A 242 16.33 -12.90 2.56
N LEU A 243 15.56 -13.55 1.71
CA LEU A 243 14.11 -13.31 1.58
C LEU A 243 13.24 -14.35 2.30
N ARG A 244 13.84 -15.44 2.81
CA ARG A 244 13.14 -16.49 3.58
C ARG A 244 12.72 -15.99 4.96
N ASN A 245 11.78 -16.67 5.60
CA ASN A 245 11.25 -16.30 6.91
C ASN A 245 12.08 -16.85 8.09
N ASP A 246 13.38 -17.06 7.90
CA ASP A 246 14.31 -17.56 8.91
C ASP A 246 15.55 -16.65 9.04
N GLY A 247 16.14 -16.62 10.24
CA GLY A 247 17.36 -15.85 10.53
C GLY A 247 17.29 -14.37 10.13
N GLU A 248 18.28 -13.89 9.37
CA GLU A 248 18.34 -12.50 8.87
C GLU A 248 17.21 -12.19 7.87
N GLY A 249 16.65 -13.19 7.19
CA GLY A 249 15.62 -12.96 6.18
C GLY A 249 14.26 -12.59 6.75
N ALA A 250 13.99 -12.99 7.99
CA ALA A 250 12.77 -12.61 8.70
C ALA A 250 12.62 -11.09 8.83
N VAL A 251 13.71 -10.36 9.12
CA VAL A 251 13.70 -8.89 9.22
C VAL A 251 13.48 -8.27 7.84
N PHE A 252 14.19 -8.74 6.81
CA PHE A 252 14.06 -8.19 5.47
C PHE A 252 12.65 -8.38 4.92
N ARG A 253 12.11 -9.60 5.03
CA ARG A 253 10.74 -9.91 4.60
C ARG A 253 9.69 -9.13 5.39
N SER A 254 9.85 -9.02 6.72
CA SER A 254 8.96 -8.22 7.58
C SER A 254 8.93 -6.76 7.13
N ARG A 255 10.12 -6.15 6.94
CA ARG A 255 10.26 -4.76 6.48
C ARG A 255 9.61 -4.53 5.12
N LEU A 256 9.73 -5.47 4.19
CA LEU A 256 9.03 -5.38 2.90
C LEU A 256 7.51 -5.40 3.09
N GLY A 257 6.98 -6.30 3.92
CA GLY A 257 5.56 -6.33 4.23
C GLY A 257 5.06 -5.07 4.94
N GLU A 258 5.87 -4.47 5.82
CA GLU A 258 5.59 -3.15 6.41
C GLU A 258 5.48 -2.05 5.35
N LEU A 259 6.37 -2.04 4.34
CA LEU A 259 6.27 -1.11 3.22
C LEU A 259 5.01 -1.33 2.38
N MET A 260 4.56 -2.57 2.19
CA MET A 260 3.29 -2.86 1.51
C MET A 260 2.09 -2.31 2.30
N LYS A 261 2.08 -2.49 3.62
CA LYS A 261 1.04 -1.94 4.52
C LYS A 261 1.02 -0.41 4.48
N LEU A 262 2.20 0.22 4.50
CA LEU A 262 2.32 1.67 4.40
C LEU A 262 1.90 2.20 3.03
N GLY A 263 2.22 1.49 1.95
CA GLY A 263 1.76 1.80 0.60
C GLY A 263 0.24 1.83 0.54
N ARG A 264 -0.42 0.78 1.07
CA ARG A 264 -1.89 0.71 1.19
C ARG A 264 -2.46 1.87 1.99
N ALA A 265 -1.89 2.18 3.15
CA ALA A 265 -2.34 3.29 3.98
C ALA A 265 -2.18 4.68 3.33
N ASN A 266 -1.31 4.77 2.32
CA ASN A 266 -1.17 5.96 1.48
C ASN A 266 -2.00 5.87 0.17
N ARG A 267 -2.95 4.93 0.09
CA ARG A 267 -3.80 4.62 -1.08
C ARG A 267 -3.01 4.27 -2.34
N MET A 268 -1.78 3.77 -2.17
CA MET A 268 -0.97 3.26 -3.28
C MET A 268 -1.30 1.79 -3.49
N HIS A 269 -1.91 1.48 -4.63
CA HIS A 269 -2.17 0.09 -5.03
C HIS A 269 -0.94 -0.53 -5.69
N ILE A 270 -0.57 -1.74 -5.27
CA ILE A 270 0.49 -2.54 -5.90
C ILE A 270 -0.17 -3.78 -6.47
N PRO A 271 -0.24 -3.92 -7.81
CA PRO A 271 -0.80 -5.11 -8.43
C PRO A 271 -0.03 -6.36 -8.02
N ILE A 272 -0.75 -7.47 -7.95
CA ILE A 272 -0.20 -8.81 -7.70
C ILE A 272 1.03 -9.12 -8.60
N ARG A 273 0.94 -8.78 -9.88
CA ARG A 273 2.03 -8.97 -10.85
C ARG A 273 3.31 -8.25 -10.42
N ASP A 274 3.15 -7.05 -9.89
CA ASP A 274 4.23 -6.21 -9.43
C ASP A 274 4.87 -6.76 -8.14
N LEU A 275 4.10 -7.45 -7.30
CA LEU A 275 4.64 -8.21 -6.14
C LEU A 275 5.55 -9.36 -6.59
N LEU A 276 5.10 -10.18 -7.56
CA LEU A 276 5.91 -11.25 -8.15
C LEU A 276 7.18 -10.70 -8.82
N LEU A 277 7.03 -9.61 -9.58
CA LEU A 277 8.13 -8.92 -10.22
C LEU A 277 9.15 -8.44 -9.20
N LEU A 278 8.71 -7.85 -8.10
CA LEU A 278 9.58 -7.41 -7.02
C LEU A 278 10.34 -8.59 -6.40
N SER A 279 9.66 -9.68 -6.05
CA SER A 279 10.29 -10.87 -5.47
C SER A 279 11.35 -11.46 -6.40
N VAL A 280 11.06 -11.57 -7.70
CA VAL A 280 12.02 -12.05 -8.70
C VAL A 280 13.17 -11.06 -8.87
N ASN A 281 12.92 -9.76 -8.88
CA ASN A 281 13.98 -8.77 -9.02
C ASN A 281 14.92 -8.75 -7.80
N ILE A 282 14.40 -8.98 -6.60
CA ILE A 282 15.21 -9.12 -5.38
C ILE A 282 16.13 -10.34 -5.50
N ILE A 283 15.60 -11.49 -5.92
CA ILE A 283 16.35 -12.75 -5.99
C ILE A 283 17.35 -12.75 -7.15
N LEU A 284 16.92 -12.31 -8.33
CA LEU A 284 17.66 -12.46 -9.59
C LEU A 284 18.27 -11.17 -10.12
N GLY A 285 18.02 -9.99 -9.54
CA GLY A 285 18.51 -8.73 -10.09
C GLY A 285 20.03 -8.68 -10.25
N ASP A 286 20.50 -8.28 -11.44
CA ASP A 286 21.90 -8.15 -11.81
C ASP A 286 22.12 -6.80 -12.46
N ARG A 287 23.09 -6.02 -11.96
CA ARG A 287 23.42 -4.70 -12.52
C ARG A 287 24.45 -4.76 -13.66
N LYS A 288 24.94 -5.93 -14.06
CA LYS A 288 25.96 -6.00 -15.11
C LYS A 288 25.39 -5.65 -16.48
N ASN A 289 26.03 -4.69 -17.16
CA ASN A 289 25.68 -4.16 -18.48
C ASN A 289 25.05 -5.22 -19.43
N GLY A 290 23.80 -4.97 -19.81
CA GLY A 290 23.05 -5.78 -20.78
C GLY A 290 22.26 -6.97 -20.20
N ARG A 291 22.38 -7.28 -18.91
CA ARG A 291 21.55 -8.31 -18.24
C ARG A 291 20.95 -7.74 -16.97
N VAL A 292 19.62 -7.75 -16.91
CA VAL A 292 18.85 -7.27 -15.77
C VAL A 292 18.65 -8.35 -14.71
N LEU A 293 18.61 -9.62 -15.14
CA LEU A 293 18.34 -10.78 -14.29
C LEU A 293 19.42 -11.86 -14.47
N LEU A 294 19.78 -12.49 -13.36
CA LEU A 294 20.71 -13.59 -13.27
C LEU A 294 20.14 -14.83 -13.96
N THR A 295 21.05 -15.55 -14.63
CA THR A 295 20.91 -16.96 -14.98
C THR A 295 21.85 -17.77 -14.09
N CYS A 296 21.68 -19.09 -14.01
CA CYS A 296 22.62 -19.96 -13.27
C CYS A 296 24.08 -19.72 -13.71
N ARG A 297 24.31 -19.59 -15.02
CA ARG A 297 25.63 -19.26 -15.58
C ARG A 297 26.12 -17.86 -15.19
N ALA A 298 25.25 -16.86 -15.16
CA ALA A 298 25.64 -15.52 -14.72
C ALA A 298 26.00 -15.52 -13.22
N ALA A 299 25.25 -16.25 -12.39
CA ALA A 299 25.51 -16.42 -10.97
C ALA A 299 26.88 -17.06 -10.71
N GLN A 300 27.24 -18.12 -11.45
CA GLN A 300 28.59 -18.72 -11.41
C GLN A 300 29.68 -17.70 -11.72
N ASN A 301 29.50 -16.88 -12.76
CA ASN A 301 30.47 -15.85 -13.10
C ASN A 301 30.59 -14.75 -12.04
N ARG A 302 29.49 -14.35 -11.39
CA ARG A 302 29.51 -13.37 -10.29
C ARG A 302 30.25 -13.93 -9.08
N ALA A 303 29.95 -15.17 -8.69
CA ALA A 303 30.59 -15.84 -7.57
C ALA A 303 32.11 -15.98 -7.79
N LYS A 304 32.52 -16.40 -8.99
CA LYS A 304 33.94 -16.55 -9.37
C LYS A 304 34.73 -15.23 -9.28
N ASN A 305 34.09 -14.12 -9.64
CA ASN A 305 34.71 -12.80 -9.64
C ASN A 305 34.50 -12.02 -8.32
N GLU A 306 33.77 -12.59 -7.37
CA GLU A 306 33.35 -11.91 -6.14
C GLU A 306 32.56 -10.61 -6.37
N ASP A 307 31.84 -10.53 -7.51
CA ASP A 307 31.09 -9.35 -7.97
C ASP A 307 29.71 -9.20 -7.28
N TYR A 308 29.59 -9.56 -6.00
CA TYR A 308 28.31 -9.58 -5.26
C TYR A 308 27.66 -8.20 -5.16
N ARG A 309 28.45 -7.12 -5.19
CA ARG A 309 27.92 -5.74 -5.22
C ARG A 309 26.91 -5.48 -6.36
N LEU A 310 26.96 -6.27 -7.44
CA LEU A 310 26.06 -6.15 -8.59
C LEU A 310 24.74 -6.89 -8.40
N THR A 311 24.62 -7.74 -7.38
CA THR A 311 23.47 -8.61 -7.10
C THR A 311 22.83 -8.28 -5.75
N ASN A 312 23.06 -7.07 -5.22
CA ASN A 312 22.61 -6.67 -3.88
C ASN A 312 21.06 -6.66 -3.80
N PRO A 313 20.45 -7.55 -2.99
CA PRO A 313 19.01 -7.71 -2.95
C PRO A 313 18.31 -6.48 -2.36
N TYR A 314 18.92 -5.81 -1.38
CA TYR A 314 18.38 -4.62 -0.72
C TYR A 314 18.26 -3.43 -1.69
N ALA A 315 19.25 -3.27 -2.58
CA ALA A 315 19.20 -2.25 -3.63
C ALA A 315 18.23 -2.64 -4.76
N ASN A 316 18.11 -3.93 -5.06
CA ASN A 316 17.18 -4.45 -6.08
C ASN A 316 15.70 -4.30 -5.68
N VAL A 317 15.39 -4.15 -4.38
CA VAL A 317 14.04 -3.72 -3.94
C VAL A 317 13.59 -2.45 -4.65
N PHE A 318 14.53 -1.51 -4.87
CA PHE A 318 14.29 -0.23 -5.54
C PHE A 318 14.68 -0.27 -7.02
N GLY A 319 14.77 -1.45 -7.63
CA GLY A 319 15.13 -1.60 -9.04
C GLY A 319 16.50 -1.03 -9.41
N ALA A 320 17.48 -1.01 -8.49
CA ALA A 320 18.80 -0.40 -8.75
C ALA A 320 19.63 -1.13 -9.82
N ASN A 321 19.24 -2.35 -10.19
CA ASN A 321 19.77 -3.11 -11.32
C ASN A 321 19.25 -2.61 -12.67
N LEU A 322 18.17 -1.83 -12.70
CA LEU A 322 17.53 -1.32 -13.92
C LEU A 322 18.05 0.07 -14.31
N PRO A 323 18.08 0.39 -15.61
CA PRO A 323 18.15 1.78 -16.06
C PRO A 323 16.92 2.56 -15.58
N GLU A 324 17.10 3.85 -15.26
CA GLU A 324 16.05 4.71 -14.71
C GLU A 324 14.77 4.73 -15.57
N ARG A 325 14.91 4.84 -16.89
CA ARG A 325 13.78 4.82 -17.84
C ARG A 325 12.97 3.53 -17.77
N GLN A 326 13.62 2.40 -17.53
CA GLN A 326 12.95 1.10 -17.41
C GLN A 326 12.33 0.95 -16.01
N ARG A 327 13.04 1.38 -14.97
CA ARG A 327 12.55 1.36 -13.59
C ARG A 327 11.23 2.12 -13.44
N GLN A 328 11.13 3.31 -14.04
CA GLN A 328 9.96 4.17 -13.96
C GLN A 328 8.69 3.58 -14.60
N GLN A 329 8.81 2.51 -15.41
CA GLN A 329 7.67 1.83 -16.03
C GLN A 329 6.93 0.92 -15.06
N TYR A 330 7.56 0.49 -13.96
CA TYR A 330 6.96 -0.43 -12.99
C TYR A 330 6.49 0.35 -11.76
N GLN A 331 5.21 0.16 -11.41
CA GLN A 331 4.56 0.93 -10.36
C GLN A 331 5.16 0.65 -8.99
N VAL A 332 5.50 -0.61 -8.70
CA VAL A 332 6.13 -1.03 -7.43
C VAL A 332 7.42 -0.28 -7.13
N PHE A 333 8.30 -0.07 -8.11
CA PHE A 333 9.54 0.67 -7.87
C PHE A 333 9.30 2.15 -7.62
N ASN A 334 8.34 2.76 -8.34
CA ASN A 334 7.96 4.16 -8.11
C ASN A 334 7.40 4.35 -6.69
N ILE A 335 6.55 3.43 -6.23
CA ILE A 335 5.98 3.45 -4.87
C ILE A 335 7.09 3.31 -3.82
N LEU A 336 7.96 2.31 -3.95
CA LEU A 336 9.02 2.06 -2.98
C LEU A 336 10.07 3.18 -2.97
N GLU A 337 10.35 3.79 -4.13
CA GLU A 337 11.25 4.95 -4.24
C GLU A 337 10.72 6.18 -3.50
N ALA A 338 9.39 6.36 -3.43
CA ALA A 338 8.76 7.48 -2.73
C ALA A 338 9.00 7.49 -1.21
N PHE A 339 9.32 6.34 -0.60
CA PHE A 339 9.72 6.28 0.82
C PHE A 339 11.11 6.88 1.07
N GLY A 340 11.91 7.14 0.02
CA GLY A 340 13.23 7.77 0.13
C GLY A 340 14.28 6.92 0.86
N ILE A 341 14.06 5.61 0.99
CA ILE A 341 14.95 4.72 1.74
C ILE A 341 16.37 4.76 1.17
N GLY A 342 17.30 5.21 2.01
CA GLY A 342 18.72 5.36 1.69
C GLY A 342 19.09 6.68 1.00
N ARG A 343 18.12 7.50 0.60
CA ARG A 343 18.35 8.91 0.23
C ARG A 343 18.36 9.79 1.46
N GLU A 344 17.42 9.54 2.37
CA GLU A 344 17.39 10.23 3.66
C GLU A 344 18.66 9.93 4.46
N THR A 345 19.20 10.99 5.04
CA THR A 345 20.43 10.98 5.82
C THR A 345 20.09 11.08 7.29
N ASP A 346 20.77 10.30 8.13
CA ASP A 346 20.72 10.50 9.57
C ASP A 346 22.13 10.42 10.15
N ASN A 347 22.46 11.38 11.01
CA ASN A 347 23.80 11.51 11.56
C ASN A 347 24.24 10.25 12.33
N LYS A 348 23.33 9.52 12.99
CA LYS A 348 23.72 8.30 13.72
C LYS A 348 24.14 7.20 12.75
N PHE A 349 23.39 7.03 11.66
CA PHE A 349 23.69 6.04 10.62
C PHE A 349 24.94 6.40 9.84
N ASP A 350 25.09 7.67 9.46
CA ASP A 350 26.25 8.11 8.68
C ASP A 350 27.54 8.06 9.50
N ASN A 351 27.49 8.47 10.77
CA ASN A 351 28.64 8.32 11.66
C ASN A 351 29.01 6.86 11.87
N LEU A 352 28.02 5.96 11.98
CA LEU A 352 28.28 4.53 12.06
C LEU A 352 28.96 4.02 10.79
N LEU A 353 28.44 4.37 9.61
CA LEU A 353 28.94 3.86 8.33
C LEU A 353 30.31 4.44 7.95
N ILE A 354 30.61 5.69 8.31
CA ILE A 354 31.85 6.37 7.92
C ILE A 354 32.96 6.13 8.94
N TYR A 355 32.64 6.24 10.24
CA TYR A 355 33.64 6.22 11.31
C TYR A 355 33.59 4.95 12.17
N GLY A 356 32.57 4.11 12.03
CA GLY A 356 32.37 2.95 12.89
C GLY A 356 33.50 1.93 12.86
N SER A 357 34.13 1.73 11.69
CA SER A 357 35.29 0.83 11.53
C SER A 357 36.55 1.33 12.24
N TYR A 358 36.66 2.63 12.48
CA TYR A 358 37.85 3.26 13.09
C TYR A 358 37.72 3.49 14.60
N ASN A 359 36.49 3.39 15.13
CA ASN A 359 36.19 3.65 16.53
C ASN A 359 35.84 2.38 17.32
N ASP A 360 36.21 1.20 16.81
CA ASP A 360 35.88 -0.12 17.38
C ASP A 360 34.40 -0.25 17.76
N SER A 361 33.51 0.29 16.92
CA SER A 361 32.08 0.30 17.18
C SER A 361 31.51 -1.11 17.18
N LYS A 362 30.94 -1.52 18.32
CA LYS A 362 30.19 -2.79 18.43
C LYS A 362 29.06 -2.87 17.40
N LEU A 363 28.34 -1.76 17.21
CA LEU A 363 27.24 -1.66 16.24
C LEU A 363 27.74 -1.83 14.80
N TYR A 364 28.96 -1.38 14.49
CA TYR A 364 29.53 -1.55 13.14
C TYR A 364 29.87 -3.01 12.90
N THR A 365 30.51 -3.65 13.88
CA THR A 365 30.84 -5.07 13.80
C THR A 365 29.55 -5.90 13.62
N GLU A 366 28.56 -5.63 14.47
CA GLU A 366 27.29 -6.36 14.51
C GLU A 366 26.47 -6.19 13.22
N PHE A 367 26.26 -4.95 12.77
CA PHE A 367 25.33 -4.67 11.68
C PHE A 367 25.98 -4.45 10.32
N VAL A 368 27.31 -4.24 10.24
CA VAL A 368 28.02 -3.94 9.00
C VAL A 368 29.05 -4.99 8.64
N SER A 369 29.98 -5.32 9.54
CA SER A 369 31.07 -6.26 9.24
C SER A 369 30.62 -7.71 9.16
N ASN A 370 29.63 -8.12 9.95
CA ASN A 370 29.16 -9.51 10.00
C ASN A 370 28.52 -10.00 8.68
N ASP A 371 28.01 -9.09 7.84
CA ASP A 371 27.46 -9.47 6.53
C ASP A 371 28.59 -9.72 5.52
N SER A 372 28.82 -11.01 5.26
CA SER A 372 29.92 -11.52 4.43
C SER A 372 29.89 -11.07 2.96
N TYR A 373 28.74 -10.59 2.47
CA TYR A 373 28.55 -10.29 1.04
C TYR A 373 28.14 -8.84 0.79
N TYR A 374 27.14 -8.33 1.51
CA TYR A 374 26.52 -7.03 1.20
C TYR A 374 26.84 -5.94 2.23
N GLY A 375 27.53 -6.27 3.32
CA GLY A 375 27.99 -5.33 4.34
C GLY A 375 29.32 -4.67 4.00
N ALA A 376 30.25 -4.71 4.96
CA ALA A 376 31.53 -4.02 4.88
C ALA A 376 32.30 -4.34 3.58
N ARG A 377 32.37 -5.61 3.18
CA ARG A 377 33.08 -6.04 1.96
C ARG A 377 32.60 -5.35 0.68
N ALA A 378 31.31 -5.02 0.58
CA ALA A 378 30.74 -4.35 -0.58
C ALA A 378 30.90 -2.81 -0.56
N TYR A 379 31.41 -2.25 0.54
CA TYR A 379 31.39 -0.81 0.84
C TYR A 379 32.76 -0.23 1.19
N GLU A 380 33.59 -0.95 1.94
CA GLU A 380 34.91 -0.51 2.41
C GLU A 380 35.84 0.05 1.33
N PRO A 381 35.90 -0.50 0.10
CA PRO A 381 36.73 0.10 -0.94
C PRO A 381 36.36 1.57 -1.20
N PHE A 382 35.06 1.87 -1.33
CA PHE A 382 34.58 3.23 -1.55
C PHE A 382 34.81 4.16 -0.36
N LEU A 383 34.66 3.63 0.86
CA LEU A 383 34.95 4.40 2.07
C LEU A 383 36.43 4.78 2.16
N ARG A 384 37.32 3.84 1.83
CA ARG A 384 38.77 4.07 1.81
C ARG A 384 39.14 5.14 0.80
N ASP A 385 38.69 4.99 -0.45
CA ASP A 385 38.96 5.96 -1.52
C ASP A 385 38.48 7.37 -1.14
N TYR A 386 37.30 7.47 -0.52
CA TYR A 386 36.76 8.73 -0.01
C TYR A 386 37.62 9.36 1.09
N LEU A 387 38.03 8.58 2.09
CA LEU A 387 38.84 9.07 3.22
C LEU A 387 40.27 9.41 2.82
N GLU A 388 40.82 8.72 1.81
CA GLU A 388 42.14 9.01 1.23
C GLU A 388 42.11 10.23 0.27
N GLY A 389 40.92 10.81 0.01
CA GLY A 389 40.77 12.07 -0.69
C GLY A 389 40.63 11.96 -2.21
N ALA A 390 40.21 10.81 -2.75
CA ALA A 390 39.91 10.62 -4.17
C ALA A 390 38.65 11.40 -4.58
N ARG A 391 38.80 12.70 -4.88
CA ARG A 391 37.68 13.61 -5.17
C ARG A 391 36.88 13.25 -6.43
N GLU A 392 37.47 12.52 -7.37
CA GLU A 392 36.81 12.11 -8.61
C GLU A 392 35.72 11.04 -8.36
N ASP A 393 35.77 10.34 -7.22
CA ASP A 393 34.91 9.19 -6.90
C ASP A 393 33.80 9.48 -5.87
N ILE A 394 33.59 10.76 -5.49
CA ILE A 394 32.60 11.15 -4.47
C ILE A 394 31.19 10.64 -4.83
N ASN A 395 30.81 10.69 -6.11
CA ASN A 395 29.50 10.22 -6.55
C ASN A 395 29.34 8.70 -6.40
N GLU A 396 30.41 7.93 -6.56
CA GLU A 396 30.39 6.49 -6.34
C GLU A 396 30.29 6.15 -4.87
N PHE A 397 31.05 6.86 -4.03
CA PHE A 397 30.93 6.77 -2.57
C PHE A 397 29.52 7.09 -2.09
N MET A 398 28.92 8.20 -2.53
CA MET A 398 27.55 8.57 -2.12
C MET A 398 26.52 7.50 -2.51
N ARG A 399 26.69 6.87 -3.69
CA ARG A 399 25.83 5.73 -4.10
C ARG A 399 26.08 4.50 -3.23
N ALA A 400 27.33 4.20 -2.87
CA ALA A 400 27.66 3.08 -2.01
C ALA A 400 27.12 3.27 -0.58
N LEU A 401 27.25 4.49 -0.04
CA LEU A 401 26.70 4.89 1.26
C LEU A 401 25.18 4.78 1.28
N SER A 402 24.50 5.26 0.23
CA SER A 402 23.05 5.12 0.07
C SER A 402 22.61 3.65 0.08
N ARG A 403 23.34 2.76 -0.60
CA ARG A 403 23.07 1.30 -0.58
C ARG A 403 23.28 0.67 0.80
N GLN A 404 24.26 1.15 1.56
CA GLN A 404 24.45 0.68 2.94
C GLN A 404 23.32 1.12 3.85
N ARG A 405 22.79 2.34 3.68
CA ARG A 405 21.56 2.76 4.38
C ARG A 405 20.37 1.88 4.01
N GLN A 406 20.18 1.58 2.71
CA GLN A 406 19.13 0.65 2.26
C GLN A 406 19.28 -0.73 2.91
N ARG A 407 20.49 -1.28 2.95
CA ARG A 407 20.76 -2.55 3.63
C ARG A 407 20.38 -2.47 5.12
N LEU A 408 20.87 -1.46 5.83
CA LEU A 408 20.58 -1.30 7.26
C LEU A 408 19.09 -1.15 7.53
N PHE A 409 18.33 -0.48 6.67
CA PHE A 409 16.88 -0.41 6.79
C PHE A 409 16.24 -1.81 6.81
N PHE A 410 16.71 -2.72 5.95
CA PHE A 410 16.17 -4.07 5.79
C PHE A 410 16.81 -5.12 6.70
N SER A 411 17.96 -4.85 7.31
CA SER A 411 18.69 -5.82 8.13
C SER A 411 18.70 -5.49 9.63
N LEU A 412 18.33 -4.27 10.03
CA LEU A 412 18.34 -3.89 11.44
C LEU A 412 17.20 -4.59 12.22
N PRO A 413 17.52 -5.31 13.30
CA PRO A 413 16.51 -5.94 14.16
C PRO A 413 15.57 -4.90 14.81
N VAL A 414 14.36 -5.33 15.14
CA VAL A 414 13.33 -4.48 15.79
C VAL A 414 13.81 -3.91 17.13
N GLU A 415 14.58 -4.68 17.90
CA GLU A 415 15.11 -4.28 19.21
C GLU A 415 16.38 -3.40 19.12
N SER A 416 16.80 -3.01 17.92
CA SER A 416 17.99 -2.18 17.75
C SER A 416 17.82 -0.80 18.37
N SER A 417 18.91 -0.27 18.94
CA SER A 417 18.99 1.13 19.38
C SER A 417 18.90 2.14 18.22
N LEU A 418 19.08 1.68 16.98
CA LEU A 418 18.91 2.48 15.77
C LEU A 418 17.53 2.23 15.18
N ASN A 419 16.73 3.29 15.07
CA ASN A 419 15.44 3.22 14.41
C ASN A 419 15.63 3.34 12.88
N PRO A 420 15.36 2.28 12.09
CA PRO A 420 15.54 2.32 10.63
C PRO A 420 14.55 3.24 9.92
N TRP A 421 13.39 3.56 10.51
CA TRP A 421 12.45 4.51 9.92
C TRP A 421 13.02 5.92 9.75
N ARG A 422 14.10 6.25 10.48
CA ARG A 422 14.85 7.51 10.30
C ARG A 422 15.56 7.60 8.94
N LEU A 423 15.71 6.48 8.23
CA LEU A 423 16.23 6.43 6.87
C LEU A 423 15.14 6.60 5.81
N THR A 424 13.94 7.04 6.19
CA THR A 424 12.79 7.21 5.30
C THR A 424 12.20 8.62 5.41
N VAL A 425 11.47 9.04 4.38
CA VAL A 425 10.75 10.33 4.37
C VAL A 425 9.69 10.35 5.48
N TYR A 426 9.11 9.20 5.80
CA TYR A 426 8.07 9.01 6.81
C TYR A 426 8.65 8.43 8.10
N GLN A 427 9.32 9.26 8.91
CA GLN A 427 10.06 8.81 10.09
C GLN A 427 9.15 8.22 11.18
N ALA A 428 7.87 8.59 11.19
CA ALA A 428 6.85 8.06 12.09
C ALA A 428 6.18 6.76 11.58
N SER A 429 6.63 6.18 10.46
CA SER A 429 6.05 4.95 9.89
C SER A 429 5.95 3.80 10.89
N GLY A 430 6.95 3.61 11.75
CA GLY A 430 6.89 2.59 12.80
C GLY A 430 5.78 2.84 13.81
N GLN A 431 5.64 4.09 14.27
CA GLN A 431 4.56 4.48 15.19
C GLN A 431 3.19 4.37 14.52
N PHE A 432 3.11 4.66 13.22
CA PHE A 432 1.89 4.53 12.44
C PHE A 432 1.41 3.07 12.35
N LEU A 433 2.32 2.14 12.04
CA LEU A 433 2.01 0.71 11.98
C LEU A 433 1.59 0.16 13.35
N GLU A 434 2.29 0.55 14.41
CA GLU A 434 1.93 0.20 15.79
C GLU A 434 0.56 0.75 16.17
N PHE A 435 0.25 1.99 15.77
CA PHE A 435 -1.03 2.63 16.01
C PHE A 435 -2.18 1.87 15.33
N ILE A 436 -2.04 1.47 14.07
CA ILE A 436 -3.02 0.63 13.37
C ILE A 436 -3.20 -0.71 14.09
N ALA A 437 -2.11 -1.38 14.46
CA ALA A 437 -2.17 -2.66 15.15
C ALA A 437 -2.90 -2.55 16.50
N ASN A 438 -2.62 -1.50 17.27
CA ASN A 438 -3.26 -1.25 18.56
C ASN A 438 -4.73 -0.84 18.43
N LEU A 439 -5.11 -0.15 17.34
CA LEU A 439 -6.51 0.15 17.02
C LEU A 439 -7.31 -1.10 16.61
N LYS A 440 -6.69 -2.09 15.94
CA LYS A 440 -7.32 -3.38 15.65
C LYS A 440 -7.52 -4.23 16.90
N GLY A 441 -6.52 -4.21 17.78
CA GLY A 441 -6.53 -4.96 19.04
C GLY A 441 -7.09 -4.14 20.20
N THR A 442 -6.69 -4.52 21.41
CA THR A 442 -6.94 -3.78 22.65
C THR A 442 -5.64 -3.14 23.15
N GLY A 443 -4.76 -2.75 22.23
CA GLY A 443 -3.46 -2.16 22.56
C GLY A 443 -3.59 -0.73 23.08
N ASP A 444 -2.58 -0.25 23.80
CA ASP A 444 -2.57 1.14 24.26
C ASP A 444 -2.27 2.09 23.08
N THR A 445 -3.19 3.04 22.87
CA THR A 445 -3.09 4.08 21.83
C THR A 445 -2.95 5.47 22.43
N SER A 446 -2.94 5.60 23.76
CA SER A 446 -3.09 6.89 24.47
C SER A 446 -1.99 7.87 24.09
N ARG A 447 -0.73 7.44 24.13
CA ARG A 447 0.43 8.28 23.79
C ARG A 447 0.38 8.79 22.36
N THR A 448 0.01 7.93 21.41
CA THR A 448 -0.09 8.32 20.00
C THR A 448 -1.25 9.27 19.78
N ARG A 449 -2.41 9.02 20.41
CA ARG A 449 -3.58 9.91 20.37
C ARG A 449 -3.22 11.31 20.90
N GLU A 450 -2.57 11.39 22.06
CA GLU A 450 -2.13 12.66 22.63
C GLU A 450 -1.20 13.44 21.69
N LEU A 451 -0.26 12.76 21.04
CA LEU A 451 0.64 13.38 20.06
C LEU A 451 -0.12 13.88 18.82
N LEU A 452 -1.07 13.10 18.30
CA LEU A 452 -1.89 13.51 17.15
C LEU A 452 -2.77 14.71 17.50
N VAL A 453 -3.40 14.71 18.68
CA VAL A 453 -4.24 15.82 19.17
C VAL A 453 -3.40 17.08 19.35
N ARG A 454 -2.19 16.97 19.92
CA ARG A 454 -1.25 18.09 20.01
C ARG A 454 -0.90 18.66 18.63
N GLY A 455 -0.67 17.78 17.65
CA GLY A 455 -0.45 18.17 16.26
C GLY A 455 -1.65 18.89 15.63
N LEU A 456 -2.87 18.41 15.92
CA LEU A 456 -4.12 19.03 15.47
C LEU A 456 -4.31 20.40 16.09
N ASN A 457 -4.17 20.54 17.42
CA ASN A 457 -4.29 21.81 18.14
C ASN A 457 -3.33 22.87 17.59
N ARG A 458 -2.08 22.49 17.33
CA ARG A 458 -1.08 23.38 16.72
C ARG A 458 -1.42 23.77 15.29
N THR A 459 -2.04 22.86 14.53
CA THR A 459 -2.48 23.14 13.16
C THR A 459 -3.73 24.02 13.12
N PHE A 460 -4.71 23.74 13.97
CA PHE A 460 -6.00 24.42 14.01
C PHE A 460 -5.91 25.83 14.56
N CYS A 461 -5.10 26.02 15.61
CA CYS A 461 -4.95 27.29 16.30
C CYS A 461 -3.75 28.12 15.78
N GLY A 462 -2.77 27.48 15.13
CA GLY A 462 -1.52 28.14 14.73
C GLY A 462 -0.62 28.55 15.89
N MET A 463 -0.84 27.98 17.08
CA MET A 463 -0.13 28.28 18.33
C MET A 463 0.59 27.04 18.87
N MET A 464 1.66 27.21 19.64
CA MET A 464 2.43 26.11 20.24
C MET A 464 1.73 25.48 21.45
N ILE A 465 0.56 24.88 21.22
CA ILE A 465 -0.23 24.20 22.23
C ILE A 465 0.39 22.83 22.54
N ASP A 466 0.44 22.49 23.83
CA ASP A 466 0.96 21.22 24.35
C ASP A 466 -0.12 20.28 24.89
N GLU A 467 -1.38 20.71 24.86
CA GLU A 467 -2.55 19.90 25.21
C GLU A 467 -2.79 18.78 24.19
N GLY A 468 -2.97 17.55 24.70
CA GLY A 468 -3.19 16.33 23.92
C GLY A 468 -4.47 15.57 24.32
N THR A 469 -5.16 16.00 25.37
CA THR A 469 -6.38 15.34 25.89
C THR A 469 -7.66 16.06 25.51
N GLN A 470 -7.54 17.30 25.02
CA GLN A 470 -8.63 18.09 24.46
C GLN A 470 -8.27 18.61 23.07
N LEU A 471 -9.24 18.60 22.17
CA LEU A 471 -9.14 19.19 20.84
C LEU A 471 -9.77 20.58 20.83
N TYR A 472 -9.01 21.59 20.40
CA TYR A 472 -9.49 22.97 20.27
C TYR A 472 -9.83 23.29 18.80
N LEU A 473 -11.08 23.67 18.56
CA LEU A 473 -11.55 24.17 17.27
C LEU A 473 -11.64 25.70 17.35
N ALA A 474 -10.64 26.38 16.80
CA ALA A 474 -10.59 27.84 16.78
C ALA A 474 -10.67 28.41 15.36
N SER A 475 -11.27 29.60 15.24
CA SER A 475 -11.33 30.41 14.02
C SER A 475 -10.62 31.76 14.21
N SER A 476 -10.35 32.45 13.11
CA SER A 476 -9.72 33.77 13.10
C SER A 476 -10.74 34.93 12.96
N GLY A 477 -12.04 34.66 13.12
CA GLY A 477 -13.11 35.66 12.99
C GLY A 477 -13.45 36.10 11.55
N GLY A 478 -12.80 35.51 10.55
CA GLY A 478 -13.10 35.63 9.11
C GLY A 478 -13.33 34.25 8.49
N ASP A 479 -12.79 33.96 7.29
CA ASP A 479 -12.92 32.66 6.59
C ASP A 479 -12.30 31.43 7.33
N GLY A 480 -11.95 31.55 8.62
CA GLY A 480 -11.43 30.50 9.50
C GLY A 480 -10.04 29.92 9.15
N ARG A 481 -9.42 30.40 8.07
CA ARG A 481 -8.08 30.03 7.58
C ARG A 481 -6.95 30.97 8.06
N GLY A 482 -7.21 31.84 9.04
CA GLY A 482 -6.18 32.73 9.58
C GLY A 482 -5.00 31.95 10.18
N ARG A 483 -3.77 32.50 10.02
CA ARG A 483 -2.53 31.87 10.53
C ARG A 483 -2.50 31.68 12.05
N ILE A 484 -3.24 32.51 12.77
CA ILE A 484 -3.47 32.39 14.20
C ILE A 484 -4.99 32.44 14.36
N ALA A 485 -5.57 31.39 14.93
CA ALA A 485 -6.98 31.31 15.23
C ALA A 485 -7.15 31.44 16.74
N SER A 486 -7.57 32.64 17.15
CA SER A 486 -7.70 33.02 18.56
C SER A 486 -9.13 33.04 19.04
N LEU A 487 -10.14 32.78 18.20
CA LEU A 487 -11.53 32.66 18.65
C LEU A 487 -11.86 31.18 18.79
N LEU A 488 -11.97 30.69 20.02
CA LEU A 488 -12.38 29.33 20.30
C LEU A 488 -13.88 29.19 20.00
N ASN A 489 -14.21 28.26 19.09
CA ASN A 489 -15.59 27.90 18.77
C ASN A 489 -16.05 26.72 19.64
N TYR A 490 -15.22 25.69 19.75
CA TYR A 490 -15.52 24.48 20.54
C TYR A 490 -14.23 23.86 21.11
N ASP A 491 -14.34 23.25 22.29
CA ASP A 491 -13.38 22.30 22.82
C ASP A 491 -14.02 20.91 22.95
N LEU A 492 -13.36 19.88 22.43
CA LEU A 492 -13.88 18.51 22.43
C LEU A 492 -12.96 17.59 23.25
N PRO A 493 -13.50 16.76 24.15
CA PRO A 493 -12.71 15.76 24.84
C PRO A 493 -12.24 14.67 23.86
N THR A 494 -11.09 14.06 24.16
CA THR A 494 -10.52 12.92 23.38
C THR A 494 -10.85 11.57 24.00
N THR A 495 -11.60 11.58 25.11
CA THR A 495 -12.12 10.40 25.78
C THR A 495 -13.61 10.26 25.51
N LYS A 496 -14.09 9.01 25.50
CA LYS A 496 -15.50 8.72 25.23
C LYS A 496 -16.40 9.44 26.23
N ASN A 497 -17.23 10.35 25.74
CA ASN A 497 -18.23 11.07 26.52
C ASN A 497 -19.63 10.46 26.26
N ARG A 498 -20.53 10.58 27.23
CA ARG A 498 -21.91 10.06 27.17
C ARG A 498 -22.92 11.07 26.63
N ARG A 499 -22.60 12.35 26.66
CA ARG A 499 -23.54 13.43 26.33
C ARG A 499 -23.01 14.37 25.28
N ASP A 500 -21.73 14.72 25.38
CA ASP A 500 -21.14 15.72 24.49
C ASP A 500 -20.39 15.04 23.35
N PRO A 501 -20.33 15.66 22.16
CA PRO A 501 -19.48 15.21 21.07
C PRO A 501 -18.03 15.09 21.51
N TYR A 502 -17.33 14.05 21.04
CA TYR A 502 -15.94 13.79 21.40
C TYR A 502 -15.12 13.34 20.20
N LEU A 503 -13.81 13.54 20.27
CA LEU A 503 -12.90 13.04 19.26
C LEU A 503 -12.56 11.56 19.52
N ASN A 504 -12.75 10.73 18.49
CA ASN A 504 -12.35 9.33 18.46
C ASN A 504 -11.39 9.05 17.30
N PHE A 505 -10.50 8.08 17.51
CA PHE A 505 -9.69 7.49 16.44
C PHE A 505 -10.15 6.05 16.23
N ALA A 506 -10.54 5.72 15.01
CA ALA A 506 -10.96 4.39 14.60
C ALA A 506 -10.21 3.95 13.33
N LEU A 507 -10.50 2.75 12.84
CA LEU A 507 -10.10 2.31 11.50
C LEU A 507 -11.25 2.53 10.53
N ALA A 508 -10.92 2.92 9.30
CA ALA A 508 -11.87 2.98 8.21
C ALA A 508 -12.36 1.56 7.82
N SER A 509 -13.32 1.48 6.90
CA SER A 509 -13.88 0.23 6.37
C SER A 509 -12.84 -0.69 5.74
N ASP A 510 -11.69 -0.14 5.32
CA ASP A 510 -10.57 -0.89 4.74
C ASP A 510 -9.71 -1.62 5.80
N GLU A 511 -10.03 -1.45 7.08
CA GLU A 511 -9.29 -1.94 8.25
C GLU A 511 -7.79 -1.60 8.25
N ALA A 512 -7.34 -0.63 7.47
CA ALA A 512 -5.93 -0.33 7.27
C ALA A 512 -5.61 1.13 7.46
N THR A 513 -6.56 2.01 7.19
CA THR A 513 -6.39 3.46 7.30
C THR A 513 -7.04 3.95 8.60
N PRO A 514 -6.27 4.52 9.54
CA PRO A 514 -6.85 5.21 10.69
C PRO A 514 -7.71 6.39 10.23
N CYS A 515 -8.77 6.67 10.96
CA CYS A 515 -9.63 7.82 10.74
C CYS A 515 -9.81 8.62 12.04
N LEU A 516 -9.85 9.94 11.86
CA LEU A 516 -10.27 10.90 12.87
C LEU A 516 -11.79 11.04 12.76
N GLN A 517 -12.53 10.83 13.85
CA GLN A 517 -14.00 10.91 13.86
C GLN A 517 -14.48 11.77 15.02
N ILE A 518 -15.36 12.72 14.74
CA ILE A 518 -16.13 13.37 15.80
C ILE A 518 -17.41 12.56 15.99
N VAL A 519 -17.65 12.07 17.20
CA VAL A 519 -18.77 11.21 17.52
C VAL A 519 -19.71 11.95 18.48
N ASP A 520 -20.95 12.12 18.06
CA ASP A 520 -22.06 12.53 18.92
C ASP A 520 -22.71 11.28 19.53
N PRO A 521 -22.58 11.05 20.85
CA PRO A 521 -23.14 9.87 21.50
C PRO A 521 -24.68 9.87 21.57
N THR A 522 -25.33 10.99 21.25
CA THR A 522 -26.79 11.17 21.35
C THR A 522 -27.53 10.98 20.03
N ALA A 523 -26.80 10.94 18.91
CA ALA A 523 -27.37 10.77 17.58
C ALA A 523 -27.87 9.34 17.31
N ASP A 524 -28.92 9.22 16.50
CA ASP A 524 -29.44 7.94 16.02
C ASP A 524 -28.48 7.37 14.95
N GLY A 525 -28.01 6.13 15.13
CA GLY A 525 -27.12 5.44 14.19
C GLY A 525 -25.69 5.26 14.70
N ASP A 526 -24.69 5.46 13.82
CA ASP A 526 -23.26 5.33 14.18
C ASP A 526 -22.72 6.54 14.95
N GLY A 527 -23.50 7.62 15.04
CA GLY A 527 -23.18 8.84 15.77
C GLY A 527 -22.04 9.65 15.17
N VAL A 528 -21.56 9.34 13.96
CA VAL A 528 -20.42 10.04 13.36
C VAL A 528 -20.87 11.38 12.78
N VAL A 529 -20.41 12.48 13.38
CA VAL A 529 -20.69 13.85 12.94
C VAL A 529 -19.92 14.19 11.67
N ASP A 530 -18.61 13.91 11.65
CA ASP A 530 -17.75 14.02 10.47
C ASP A 530 -16.48 13.17 10.68
N SER A 531 -15.78 12.89 9.59
CA SER A 531 -14.55 12.11 9.63
C SER A 531 -13.50 12.55 8.60
N LEU A 532 -12.24 12.23 8.91
CA LEU A 532 -11.11 12.41 8.00
C LEU A 532 -10.18 11.20 8.07
N ASN A 533 -9.84 10.64 6.91
CA ASN A 533 -8.89 9.54 6.81
C ASN A 533 -7.45 10.06 7.06
N LEU A 534 -6.81 9.50 8.07
CA LEU A 534 -5.41 9.78 8.42
C LEU A 534 -4.49 8.86 7.61
N GLN A 535 -4.27 9.23 6.35
CA GLN A 535 -3.21 8.67 5.52
C GLN A 535 -1.83 8.81 6.20
N LEU A 536 -0.84 8.03 5.76
CA LEU A 536 0.52 8.09 6.29
C LEU A 536 1.11 9.51 6.25
N THR A 537 0.86 10.26 5.18
CA THR A 537 1.28 11.66 5.02
C THR A 537 0.65 12.60 6.06
N HIS A 538 -0.64 12.41 6.37
CA HIS A 538 -1.35 13.16 7.43
C HIS A 538 -0.77 12.85 8.80
N PHE A 539 -0.52 11.57 9.09
CA PHE A 539 0.05 11.15 10.35
C PHE A 539 1.47 11.69 10.56
N GLU A 540 2.36 11.54 9.57
CA GLU A 540 3.72 12.10 9.61
C GLU A 540 3.69 13.61 9.83
N TYR A 541 2.80 14.32 9.13
CA TYR A 541 2.61 15.75 9.30
C TYR A 541 2.25 16.11 10.75
N LEU A 542 1.25 15.45 11.33
CA LEU A 542 0.80 15.74 12.71
C LEU A 542 1.90 15.45 13.73
N ILE A 543 2.63 14.35 13.59
CA ILE A 543 3.75 14.01 14.49
C ILE A 543 4.88 15.04 14.40
N ARG A 544 5.21 15.52 13.20
CA ARG A 544 6.22 16.57 13.02
C ARG A 544 5.79 17.90 13.60
N VAL A 545 4.53 18.30 13.40
CA VAL A 545 3.96 19.52 13.98
C VAL A 545 3.91 19.43 15.51
N ALA A 546 3.51 18.28 16.06
CA ALA A 546 3.55 18.02 17.50
C ALA A 546 4.99 18.09 18.07
N SER A 547 5.99 17.75 17.25
CA SER A 547 7.41 17.85 17.61
C SER A 547 8.01 19.25 17.41
N GLY A 548 7.23 20.23 16.94
CA GLY A 548 7.64 21.63 16.81
C GLY A 548 7.99 22.07 15.38
N SER A 549 7.74 21.25 14.37
CA SER A 549 7.82 21.71 12.97
C SER A 549 6.69 22.69 12.67
N LEU A 550 6.97 23.70 11.85
CA LEU A 550 5.93 24.65 11.44
C LEU A 550 4.91 23.97 10.50
N PRO A 551 3.59 24.16 10.73
CA PRO A 551 2.53 23.58 9.91
C PRO A 551 2.72 23.79 8.39
N ALA A 552 3.08 25.01 7.96
CA ALA A 552 3.21 25.32 6.53
C ALA A 552 4.50 24.80 5.86
N SER A 553 5.50 24.37 6.63
CA SER A 553 6.85 24.07 6.10
C SER A 553 7.02 22.63 5.59
N PHE A 554 6.09 21.73 5.91
CA PHE A 554 6.24 20.29 5.60
C PHE A 554 5.33 19.84 4.45
N SER A 555 4.03 20.11 4.55
CA SER A 555 3.06 19.79 3.50
C SER A 555 1.92 20.79 3.51
N ARG A 556 1.91 21.69 2.52
CA ARG A 556 0.81 22.65 2.34
C ARG A 556 -0.52 21.92 2.10
N GLN A 557 -0.49 20.82 1.36
CA GLN A 557 -1.68 20.02 1.10
C GLN A 557 -2.30 19.50 2.40
N CYS A 558 -1.50 18.83 3.25
CA CYS A 558 -2.01 18.31 4.52
C CYS A 558 -2.55 19.43 5.42
N ASN A 559 -1.89 20.59 5.44
CA ASN A 559 -2.34 21.74 6.20
C ASN A 559 -3.74 22.20 5.74
N GLU A 560 -3.96 22.35 4.43
CA GLU A 560 -5.26 22.72 3.87
C GLU A 560 -6.32 21.65 4.15
N ASP A 561 -6.00 20.36 3.99
CA ASP A 561 -6.93 19.25 4.27
C ASP A 561 -7.43 19.28 5.72
N PHE A 562 -6.54 19.57 6.68
CA PHE A 562 -6.89 19.72 8.09
C PHE A 562 -7.70 21.00 8.37
N LEU A 563 -7.38 22.12 7.73
CA LEU A 563 -8.14 23.36 7.89
C LEU A 563 -9.56 23.23 7.31
N ASP A 564 -9.71 22.58 6.16
CA ASP A 564 -11.01 22.30 5.56
C ASP A 564 -11.83 21.34 6.44
N PHE A 565 -11.19 20.33 7.04
CA PHE A 565 -11.85 19.50 8.04
C PHE A 565 -12.30 20.30 9.27
N LYS A 566 -11.44 21.19 9.81
CA LYS A 566 -11.80 22.08 10.93
C LYS A 566 -13.03 22.93 10.61
N LEU A 567 -13.08 23.54 9.42
CA LEU A 567 -14.21 24.38 9.00
C LEU A 567 -15.51 23.59 8.90
N ARG A 568 -15.46 22.40 8.26
CA ARG A 568 -16.62 21.50 8.18
C ARG A 568 -17.12 21.10 9.56
N LEU A 569 -16.20 20.81 10.49
CA LEU A 569 -16.56 20.48 11.88
C LEU A 569 -17.25 21.64 12.59
N ILE A 570 -16.71 22.85 12.53
CA ILE A 570 -17.32 24.03 13.17
C ILE A 570 -18.75 24.20 12.65
N THR A 571 -18.96 24.18 11.33
CA THR A 571 -20.31 24.31 10.74
C THR A 571 -21.27 23.21 11.19
N ARG A 572 -20.81 21.95 11.25
CA ARG A 572 -21.65 20.84 11.71
C ARG A 572 -21.98 20.93 13.20
N LEU A 573 -21.03 21.33 14.03
CA LEU A 573 -21.23 21.52 15.46
C LEU A 573 -22.13 22.71 15.77
N ASP A 574 -22.04 23.80 15.01
CA ASP A 574 -22.97 24.94 15.10
C ASP A 574 -24.43 24.49 14.89
N HIS A 575 -24.67 23.57 13.97
CA HIS A 575 -26.01 23.00 13.75
C HIS A 575 -26.46 22.03 14.85
N LEU A 576 -25.53 21.35 15.54
CA LEU A 576 -25.83 20.31 16.52
C LEU A 576 -25.96 20.86 17.94
N ILE A 577 -25.02 21.71 18.35
CA ILE A 577 -24.85 22.18 19.74
C ILE A 577 -24.60 23.69 19.83
N GLY A 578 -24.71 24.43 18.71
CA GLY A 578 -24.52 25.87 18.70
C GLY A 578 -25.56 26.61 19.56
N GLU A 579 -25.10 27.61 20.31
CA GLU A 579 -25.98 28.47 21.10
C GLU A 579 -26.63 29.54 20.21
N GLU A 580 -27.95 29.75 20.34
CA GLU A 580 -28.60 30.90 19.69
C GLU A 580 -28.08 32.21 20.31
N PRO A 581 -27.77 33.24 19.50
CA PRO A 581 -27.31 34.51 20.02
C PRO A 581 -28.35 35.11 20.97
N SER A 582 -27.96 35.35 22.22
CA SER A 582 -28.82 36.08 23.15
C SER A 582 -29.09 37.49 22.62
N HIS A 583 -30.34 37.94 22.64
CA HIS A 583 -30.72 39.29 22.17
C HIS A 583 -29.87 40.37 22.86
N GLY A 584 -28.95 40.98 22.10
CA GLY A 584 -28.15 42.14 22.52
C GLY A 584 -26.74 41.84 23.07
N GLU A 585 -26.35 40.57 23.23
CA GLU A 585 -24.99 40.20 23.68
C GLU A 585 -24.41 39.04 22.85
N ILE A 586 -23.18 39.22 22.35
CA ILE A 586 -22.37 38.18 21.71
C ILE A 586 -21.28 37.78 22.70
N ASN A 587 -21.22 36.49 23.05
CA ASN A 587 -20.13 35.91 23.83
C ASN A 587 -19.10 35.29 22.88
N LEU A 588 -17.85 35.70 22.98
CA LEU A 588 -16.71 35.13 22.27
C LEU A 588 -15.73 34.54 23.28
N GLN A 589 -15.08 33.44 22.92
CA GLN A 589 -13.96 32.89 23.71
C GLN A 589 -12.66 33.17 22.98
N ALA A 590 -11.78 33.97 23.57
CA ALA A 590 -10.44 34.19 23.07
C ALA A 590 -9.50 33.11 23.60
N LEU A 591 -8.80 32.38 22.73
CA LEU A 591 -7.82 31.37 23.11
C LEU A 591 -6.42 31.99 23.16
N THR A 592 -5.78 31.95 24.33
CA THR A 592 -4.37 32.35 24.51
C THR A 592 -3.52 31.16 24.93
N VAL A 593 -2.20 31.24 24.76
CA VAL A 593 -1.27 30.15 25.11
C VAL A 593 -0.11 30.71 25.92
N ASP A 594 0.19 30.06 27.05
CA ASP A 594 1.31 30.46 27.92
C ASP A 594 2.66 29.92 27.46
N GLU A 595 3.75 30.32 28.15
CA GLU A 595 5.12 29.89 27.85
C GLU A 595 5.34 28.37 27.96
N ARG A 596 4.41 27.65 28.61
CA ARG A 596 4.44 26.19 28.77
C ARG A 596 3.51 25.49 27.78
N GLY A 597 2.94 26.22 26.81
CA GLY A 597 2.05 25.67 25.79
C GLY A 597 0.64 25.35 26.30
N ARG A 598 0.23 25.83 27.48
CA ARG A 598 -1.12 25.60 28.00
C ARG A 598 -2.08 26.62 27.41
N ALA A 599 -3.21 26.13 26.93
CA ALA A 599 -4.25 26.97 26.35
C ALA A 599 -5.18 27.52 27.45
N HIS A 600 -5.51 28.80 27.38
CA HIS A 600 -6.40 29.49 28.31
C HIS A 600 -7.53 30.17 27.50
N PRO A 601 -8.79 29.72 27.66
CA PRO A 601 -9.94 30.40 27.06
C PRO A 601 -10.40 31.56 27.94
N ASP A 602 -10.44 32.77 27.36
CA ASP A 602 -10.89 34.01 27.98
C ASP A 602 -12.24 34.44 27.39
N ASN A 603 -13.28 34.54 28.23
CA ASN A 603 -14.61 34.99 27.78
C ASN A 603 -14.62 36.51 27.54
N VAL A 604 -14.95 36.91 26.32
CA VAL A 604 -15.15 38.30 25.90
C VAL A 604 -16.63 38.50 25.58
N ARG A 605 -17.29 39.39 26.32
CA ARG A 605 -18.70 39.75 26.07
C ARG A 605 -18.77 41.06 25.30
N ILE A 606 -19.44 41.05 24.16
CA ILE A 606 -19.67 42.23 23.34
C ILE A 606 -21.17 42.54 23.38
N ARG A 607 -21.53 43.73 23.86
CA ARG A 607 -22.89 44.24 23.72
C ARG A 607 -23.08 44.78 22.32
N VAL A 608 -24.14 44.32 21.66
CA VAL A 608 -24.54 44.81 20.35
C VAL A 608 -25.75 45.70 20.57
N ASP A 609 -25.51 47.02 20.57
CA ASP A 609 -26.60 47.98 20.55
C ASP A 609 -27.33 47.85 19.20
N SER A 610 -28.65 47.67 19.27
CA SER A 610 -29.56 47.45 18.13
C SER A 610 -29.61 48.61 17.15
#